data_AF-A0A8B8CQM1-F1
#
_entry.id   AF-A0A8B8CQM1-F1
#
_cell.length_a   1.000
_cell.length_b   1.000
_cell.length_c   1.000
_cell.angle_alpha   90.00
_cell.angle_beta   90.00
_cell.angle_gamma   90.00
#
_symmetry.space_group_name_H-M   'P 1'
#
loop_
_entity.id
_entity.type
_entity.pdbx_description
1 polymer ?
#
loop_
_entity_poly.entity_id
_entity_poly.type
_entity_poly.pdbx_seq_one_letter_code
_entity_poly.pdbx_strand_id
1 'polypeptide(L)'
;MEWNNHYIRAQRRYDDDGGLAGKPEMMFFHPELFGAVDYKFPVEIHDVLEFQRLFPSPSPRGCCEDYAAYFDHLLLEGGKTFPNTFEKAMATLKYLVEKL
;
A
#
# COMPACT_ATOMS: atom_id res chain seq x y z
N MET A 1 -19.84 8.93 -25.12
CA MET A 1 -18.52 9.11 -24.45
C MET A 1 -18.53 8.14 -23.28
N GLU A 2 -17.95 6.95 -23.47
CA GLU A 2 -18.09 5.77 -22.60
C GLU A 2 -16.74 5.39 -21.98
N TRP A 3 -15.95 6.37 -21.57
CA TRP A 3 -14.55 6.16 -21.16
C TRP A 3 -14.40 5.42 -19.83
N ASN A 4 -15.48 5.22 -19.08
CA ASN A 4 -15.49 4.59 -17.76
C ASN A 4 -16.41 3.36 -17.69
N ASN A 5 -16.46 2.60 -18.78
CA ASN A 5 -17.21 1.34 -18.83
C ASN A 5 -16.29 0.21 -18.37
N HIS A 6 -16.58 -0.31 -17.17
CA HIS A 6 -15.90 -1.47 -16.61
C HIS A 6 -16.64 -2.74 -17.03
N TYR A 7 -15.89 -3.75 -17.47
CA TYR A 7 -16.47 -5.02 -17.90
C TYR A 7 -16.23 -6.10 -16.85
N ILE A 8 -17.26 -6.90 -16.61
CA ILE A 8 -17.17 -8.10 -15.81
C ILE A 8 -16.33 -9.11 -16.60
N ARG A 9 -15.24 -9.60 -16.00
CA ARG A 9 -14.39 -10.63 -16.63
C ARG A 9 -15.22 -11.88 -16.88
N ALA A 10 -15.22 -12.34 -18.12
CA ALA A 10 -15.73 -13.68 -18.44
C ALA A 10 -14.82 -14.70 -17.74
N GLN A 11 -15.39 -15.49 -16.83
CA GLN A 11 -14.70 -16.59 -16.17
C GLN A 11 -14.08 -17.49 -17.24
N ARG A 12 -12.73 -17.57 -17.28
CA ARG A 12 -12.04 -18.55 -18.11
C ARG A 12 -11.81 -19.80 -17.26
N ARG A 13 -11.85 -20.97 -17.90
CA ARG A 13 -11.58 -22.30 -17.29
C ARG A 13 -10.23 -22.44 -16.56
N TYR A 14 -9.38 -21.42 -16.56
CA TYR A 14 -8.08 -21.40 -15.87
C TYR A 14 -8.10 -20.58 -14.56
N ASP A 15 -9.26 -20.10 -14.12
CA ASP A 15 -9.43 -19.43 -12.82
C ASP A 15 -9.58 -20.41 -11.62
N ASP A 16 -9.39 -21.71 -11.85
CA ASP A 16 -9.48 -22.77 -10.83
C ASP A 16 -8.30 -22.76 -9.82
N ASP A 17 -7.21 -22.01 -10.07
CA ASP A 17 -6.07 -21.89 -9.16
C ASP A 17 -6.26 -20.84 -8.04
N GLY A 18 -7.43 -20.84 -7.40
CA GLY A 18 -7.66 -20.15 -6.12
C GLY A 18 -8.24 -18.74 -6.18
N GLY A 19 -8.81 -18.33 -7.32
CA GLY A 19 -9.65 -17.14 -7.41
C GLY A 19 -10.98 -17.34 -6.68
N LEU A 20 -11.06 -16.96 -5.40
CA LEU A 20 -12.29 -17.05 -4.59
C LEU A 20 -13.51 -16.44 -5.33
N ALA A 21 -14.53 -17.28 -5.56
CA ALA A 21 -15.83 -16.85 -6.08
C ALA A 21 -16.45 -15.81 -5.14
N GLY A 22 -16.89 -14.67 -5.69
CA GLY A 22 -17.57 -13.62 -4.92
C GLY A 22 -16.67 -12.53 -4.34
N LYS A 23 -15.39 -12.43 -4.72
CA LYS A 23 -14.66 -11.17 -4.52
C LYS A 23 -15.25 -10.11 -5.46
N PRO A 24 -15.59 -8.90 -4.95
CA PRO A 24 -16.14 -7.84 -5.78
C PRO A 24 -15.20 -7.60 -6.95
N GLU A 25 -15.80 -7.64 -8.12
CA GLU A 25 -15.21 -7.55 -9.44
C GLU A 25 -14.02 -6.58 -9.43
N MET A 26 -12.79 -7.11 -9.55
CA MET A 26 -11.69 -6.25 -9.98
C MET A 26 -12.16 -5.65 -11.30
N MET A 27 -12.43 -4.36 -11.31
CA MET A 27 -12.81 -3.70 -12.54
C MET A 27 -11.57 -3.66 -13.44
N PHE A 28 -11.58 -4.43 -14.52
CA PHE A 28 -10.45 -4.49 -15.44
C PHE A 28 -10.70 -3.54 -16.60
N PHE A 29 -9.74 -2.67 -16.86
CA PHE A 29 -9.68 -1.92 -18.11
C PHE A 29 -9.00 -2.80 -19.16
N HIS A 30 -9.63 -2.97 -20.32
CA HIS A 30 -9.07 -3.67 -21.47
C HIS A 30 -8.52 -2.65 -22.47
N PRO A 31 -7.26 -2.20 -22.31
CA PRO A 31 -6.71 -1.13 -23.13
C PRO A 31 -6.75 -1.45 -24.62
N GLU A 32 -6.64 -2.72 -25.02
CA GLU A 32 -6.66 -3.15 -26.41
C GLU A 32 -8.01 -2.89 -27.11
N LEU A 33 -9.13 -2.98 -26.37
CA LEU A 33 -10.47 -2.73 -26.92
C LEU A 33 -10.71 -1.26 -27.25
N PHE A 34 -10.00 -0.36 -26.57
CA PHE A 34 -10.13 1.08 -26.72
C PHE A 34 -8.95 1.72 -27.46
N GLY A 35 -8.04 0.89 -28.00
CA GLY A 35 -6.79 1.38 -28.62
C GLY A 35 -5.91 2.17 -27.66
N ALA A 36 -6.05 1.94 -26.35
CA ALA A 36 -5.22 2.56 -25.34
C ALA A 36 -3.82 1.93 -25.41
N VAL A 37 -2.85 2.75 -25.76
CA VAL A 37 -1.44 2.38 -25.80
C VAL A 37 -0.83 2.73 -24.46
N ASP A 38 0.08 1.89 -23.96
CA ASP A 38 0.88 2.20 -22.78
C ASP A 38 1.83 3.35 -23.13
N TYR A 39 1.36 4.59 -22.95
CA TYR A 39 2.15 5.78 -23.16
C TYR A 39 3.11 5.97 -21.98
N LYS A 40 4.10 5.08 -21.87
CA LYS A 40 5.28 5.31 -21.03
C LYS A 40 6.11 6.40 -21.68
N PHE A 41 5.75 7.65 -21.40
CA PHE A 41 6.61 8.77 -21.74
C PHE A 41 7.81 8.76 -20.79
N PRO A 42 9.03 9.02 -21.30
CA PRO A 42 10.15 9.30 -20.42
C PRO A 42 9.78 10.52 -19.55
N VAL A 43 9.88 10.36 -18.24
CA VAL A 43 9.67 11.44 -17.28
C VAL A 43 11.01 12.16 -17.09
N GLU A 44 11.01 13.48 -17.17
CA GLU A 44 12.21 14.28 -16.92
C GLU A 44 12.63 14.16 -15.46
N ILE A 45 13.94 14.11 -15.19
CA ILE A 45 14.45 14.01 -13.82
C ILE A 45 13.98 15.17 -12.93
N HIS A 46 13.76 16.34 -13.52
CA HIS A 46 13.21 17.50 -12.82
C HIS A 46 11.81 17.22 -12.24
N ASP A 47 10.94 16.57 -13.01
CA ASP A 47 9.57 16.25 -12.57
C ASP A 47 9.60 15.22 -11.43
N VAL A 48 10.53 14.26 -11.50
CA VAL A 48 10.76 13.29 -10.42
C VAL A 48 11.19 13.99 -9.13
N LEU A 49 12.13 14.93 -9.21
CA LEU A 49 12.63 15.68 -8.06
C LEU A 49 11.56 16.61 -7.48
N GLU A 50 10.78 17.27 -8.33
CA GLU A 50 9.67 18.11 -7.90
C GLU A 50 8.55 17.28 -7.24
N PHE A 51 8.24 16.11 -7.79
CA PHE A 51 7.31 15.17 -7.18
C PHE A 51 7.81 14.70 -5.81
N GLN A 52 9.08 14.32 -5.67
CA GLN A 52 9.66 13.93 -4.38
C GLN A 52 9.66 15.07 -3.35
N ARG A 53 9.81 16.32 -3.80
CA ARG A 53 9.72 17.51 -2.94
C ARG A 53 8.29 17.76 -2.46
N LEU A 54 7.31 17.62 -3.35
CA LEU A 54 5.89 17.85 -3.05
C LEU A 54 5.27 16.70 -2.24
N PHE A 55 5.74 15.48 -2.52
CA PHE A 55 5.29 14.23 -1.92
C PHE A 55 6.51 13.50 -1.36
N PRO A 56 7.07 13.98 -0.24
CA PRO A 56 8.15 13.27 0.41
C PRO A 56 7.68 11.84 0.69
N SER A 57 8.53 10.88 0.33
CA SER A 57 8.23 9.48 0.59
C SER A 57 7.91 9.33 2.09
N PRO A 58 6.88 8.55 2.46
CA PRO A 58 6.59 8.30 3.86
C PRO A 58 7.88 7.87 4.54
N SER A 59 8.13 8.41 5.73
CA SER A 59 9.21 7.95 6.61
C SER A 59 9.29 6.41 6.57
N PRO A 60 10.47 5.78 6.63
CA PRO A 60 10.58 4.32 6.72
C PRO A 60 9.72 3.72 7.86
N ARG A 61 9.38 4.53 8.86
CA ARG A 61 8.49 4.17 9.98
C ARG A 61 7.00 4.37 9.70
N GLY A 62 6.62 4.91 8.54
CA GLY A 62 5.24 5.19 8.13
C GLY A 62 4.55 6.33 8.90
N CYS A 63 5.30 7.12 9.66
CA CYS A 63 4.77 8.19 10.53
C CYS A 63 5.77 9.37 10.63
N CYS A 64 5.36 10.50 11.22
CA CYS A 64 6.25 11.63 11.46
C CYS A 64 7.37 11.27 12.46
N GLU A 65 8.48 12.01 12.40
CA GLU A 65 9.68 11.75 13.22
C GLU A 65 9.39 11.84 14.72
N ASP A 66 8.59 12.82 15.16
CA ASP A 66 8.20 12.98 16.56
C ASP A 66 7.47 11.76 17.10
N TYR A 67 6.55 11.20 16.31
CA TYR A 67 5.82 9.99 16.70
C TYR A 67 6.74 8.78 16.72
N ALA A 68 7.64 8.64 15.74
CA ALA A 68 8.61 7.57 15.71
C ALA A 68 9.56 7.63 16.94
N ALA A 69 10.02 8.82 17.31
CA ALA A 69 10.87 9.03 18.48
C ALA A 69 10.13 8.72 19.79
N TYR A 70 8.87 9.17 19.91
CA TYR A 70 8.04 8.87 21.08
C TYR A 70 7.77 7.36 21.20
N PHE A 71 7.46 6.69 20.10
CA PHE A 71 7.28 5.24 20.06
C PHE A 71 8.55 4.50 20.49
N ASP A 72 9.72 4.89 19.97
CA ASP A 72 11.00 4.27 20.35
C ASP A 72 11.31 4.47 21.84
N HIS A 73 10.99 5.63 22.40
CA HIS A 73 11.08 5.91 23.83
C HIS A 73 10.21 4.97 24.67
N LEU A 74 8.92 4.80 24.30
CA LEU A 74 8.01 3.89 25.01
C LEU A 74 8.48 2.44 24.97
N LEU A 75 9.07 2.00 23.86
CA LEU A 75 9.66 0.67 23.76
C LEU A 75 10.86 0.50 24.70
N LEU A 76 11.77 1.48 24.73
CA LEU A 76 12.94 1.47 25.60
C LEU A 76 12.55 1.43 27.08
N GLU A 77 11.60 2.25 27.51
CA GLU A 77 11.06 2.22 28.88
C GLU A 77 10.47 0.85 29.25
N GLY A 78 9.83 0.18 28.30
CA GLY A 78 9.24 -1.14 28.50
C GLY A 78 10.22 -2.32 28.37
N GLY A 79 11.51 -2.05 28.12
CA GLY A 79 12.50 -3.08 27.79
C GLY A 79 12.15 -3.88 26.54
N LYS A 80 11.41 -3.28 25.60
CA LYS A 80 10.94 -3.90 24.36
C LYS A 80 11.80 -3.48 23.18
N THR A 81 11.82 -4.33 22.16
CA THR A 81 12.46 -4.04 20.86
C THR A 81 11.40 -3.91 19.79
N PHE A 82 11.79 -3.30 18.65
CA PHE A 82 10.88 -3.15 17.52
C PHE A 82 10.35 -4.53 17.07
N PRO A 83 9.02 -4.70 16.93
CA PRO A 83 8.45 -6.00 16.65
C PRO A 83 8.78 -6.44 15.21
N ASN A 84 9.40 -7.61 15.07
CA ASN A 84 9.73 -8.22 13.79
C ASN A 84 8.95 -9.52 13.50
N THR A 85 8.01 -9.88 14.37
CA THR A 85 7.04 -10.96 14.16
C THR A 85 5.65 -10.47 14.56
N PHE A 86 4.61 -11.15 14.08
CA PHE A 86 3.23 -10.82 14.40
C PHE A 86 2.95 -10.90 15.92
N GLU A 87 3.47 -11.91 16.60
CA GLU A 87 3.28 -12.12 18.04
C GLU A 87 3.92 -10.99 18.84
N LYS A 88 5.13 -10.57 18.45
CA LYS A 88 5.80 -9.42 19.06
C LYS A 88 5.07 -8.13 18.78
N ALA A 89 4.51 -7.96 17.58
CA ALA A 89 3.70 -6.79 17.24
C ALA A 89 2.47 -6.73 18.14
N MET A 90 1.80 -7.86 18.37
CA MET A 90 0.64 -7.90 19.24
C MET A 90 0.96 -7.65 20.71
N ALA A 91 2.05 -8.21 21.22
CA ALA A 91 2.51 -7.95 22.58
C ALA A 91 2.90 -6.48 22.78
N THR A 92 3.50 -5.87 21.75
CA THR A 92 3.88 -4.45 21.75
C THR A 92 2.64 -3.56 21.72
N LEU A 93 1.65 -3.87 20.88
CA LEU A 93 0.40 -3.13 20.82
C LEU A 93 -0.36 -3.16 22.16
N LYS A 94 -0.46 -4.34 22.79
CA LYS A 94 -1.10 -4.45 24.12
C LYS A 94 -0.44 -3.55 25.16
N TYR A 95 0.89 -3.58 25.22
CA TYR A 95 1.65 -2.72 26.13
C TYR A 95 1.42 -1.22 25.88
N LEU A 96 1.39 -0.80 24.61
CA LEU A 96 1.16 0.60 24.26
C LEU A 96 -0.24 1.05 24.64
N VAL A 97 -1.25 0.19 24.44
CA VAL A 97 -2.63 0.46 24.86
C VAL A 97 -2.77 0.55 26.38
N GLU A 98 -1.99 -0.22 27.15
CA GLU A 98 -1.99 -0.16 28.62
C GLU A 98 -1.26 1.07 29.21
N LYS A 99 -0.40 1.71 28.41
CA LYS A 99 0.39 2.89 28.80
C LYS A 99 -0.24 4.23 28.42
N LEU A 100 -1.21 4.21 27.49
CA LEU A 100 -2.02 5.35 27.07
C LEU A 100 -3.22 5.53 28.03
#